data_AF-A0A117RXL8-F1
#
_entry.id   AF-A0A117RXL8-F1
#
_cell.length_a   1.000
_cell.length_b   1.000
_cell.length_c   1.000
_cell.angle_alpha   90.00
_cell.angle_beta   90.00
_cell.angle_gamma   90.00
#
_symmetry.space_group_name_H-M   'P 1'
#
loop_
_entity.id
_entity.type
_entity.pdbx_description
1 polymer ?
#
loop_
_entity_poly.entity_id
_entity_poly.type
_entity_poly.pdbx_seq_one_letter_code
_entity_poly.pdbx_strand_id
1 'polypeptide(L)'
;MEGRGRPGPGPPAPRYAAAVLVTEEDGRARLTFPAEFSGPVLTVLPVGPEPESDGRTMTAAIEEVAAGDAAVRVWRTRPRRGQGVFAPSRSGVVVHVSAVDVTESVWACPSRSGA
;
A
#
# COMPACT_ATOMS: atom_id res chain seq x y z
N MET A 1 14.32 -2.08 -49.70
CA MET A 1 15.03 -2.73 -48.58
C MET A 1 14.63 -1.98 -47.32
N GLU A 2 13.45 -2.25 -46.79
CA GLU A 2 12.90 -1.51 -45.65
C GLU A 2 13.60 -1.97 -44.37
N GLY A 3 14.35 -1.04 -43.77
CA GLY A 3 14.97 -1.24 -42.47
C GLY A 3 13.88 -1.37 -41.42
N ARG A 4 13.73 -2.57 -40.84
CA ARG A 4 12.94 -2.76 -39.63
C ARG A 4 13.57 -1.95 -38.52
N GLY A 5 12.98 -0.80 -38.19
CA GLY A 5 13.35 -0.02 -37.01
C GLY A 5 13.33 -0.94 -35.80
N ARG A 6 14.41 -0.94 -35.00
CA ARG A 6 14.43 -1.69 -33.74
C ARG A 6 13.28 -1.17 -32.87
N PRO A 7 12.48 -2.04 -32.24
CA PRO A 7 11.48 -1.58 -31.29
C PRO A 7 12.20 -0.72 -30.24
N GLY A 8 11.68 0.49 -30.02
CA GLY A 8 12.19 1.38 -28.98
C GLY A 8 12.06 0.73 -27.60
N PRO A 9 12.78 1.24 -26.59
CA PRO A 9 12.64 0.72 -25.23
C PRO A 9 11.16 0.83 -24.82
N GLY A 10 10.61 -0.30 -24.34
CA GLY A 10 9.27 -0.33 -23.78
C GLY A 10 9.18 0.56 -22.52
N PRO A 11 7.96 0.85 -22.06
CA PRO A 11 7.77 1.63 -20.84
C PRO A 11 8.49 0.94 -19.66
N PRO A 12 9.02 1.72 -18.69
CA PRO A 12 9.64 1.16 -17.50
C PRO A 12 8.64 0.27 -16.75
N ALA A 13 9.12 -0.88 -16.27
CA ALA A 13 8.30 -1.77 -15.45
C ALA A 13 7.91 -1.05 -14.13
N PRO A 14 6.65 -1.20 -13.67
CA PRO A 14 6.22 -0.66 -12.39
C PRO A 14 7.05 -1.22 -11.23
N ARG A 15 7.28 -0.39 -10.20
CA ARG A 15 8.01 -0.81 -8.99
C ARG A 15 7.03 -1.33 -7.95
N TYR A 16 7.42 -2.37 -7.24
CA TYR A 16 6.58 -3.05 -6.25
C TYR A 16 7.35 -3.29 -4.95
N ALA A 17 6.67 -3.10 -3.83
CA ALA A 17 7.11 -3.57 -2.53
C ALA A 17 5.93 -4.25 -1.82
N ALA A 18 6.16 -5.38 -1.15
CA ALA A 18 5.14 -6.05 -0.37
C ALA A 18 5.78 -6.76 0.83
N ALA A 19 5.11 -6.69 1.98
CA ALA A 19 5.55 -7.38 3.18
C ALA A 19 4.37 -7.78 4.05
N VAL A 20 4.60 -8.82 4.85
CA VAL A 20 3.79 -9.17 6.01
C VAL A 20 4.49 -8.59 7.24
N LEU A 21 3.83 -7.65 7.90
CA LEU A 21 4.37 -6.94 9.05
C LEU A 21 3.59 -7.32 10.30
N VAL A 22 4.20 -7.08 11.46
CA VAL A 22 3.55 -7.22 12.76
C VAL A 22 3.54 -5.87 13.43
N THR A 23 2.39 -5.47 14.01
CA THR A 23 2.30 -4.19 14.71
C THR A 23 3.17 -4.17 15.97
N GLU A 24 3.77 -3.01 16.22
CA GLU A 24 4.49 -2.66 17.44
C GLU A 24 3.51 -2.30 18.58
N GLU A 25 4.05 -1.95 19.75
CA GLU A 25 3.24 -1.69 20.96
C GLU A 25 2.23 -0.54 20.80
N ASP A 26 2.56 0.46 19.98
CA ASP A 26 1.71 1.61 19.67
C ASP A 26 0.62 1.31 18.61
N GLY A 27 0.65 0.09 18.07
CA GLY A 27 -0.25 -0.41 17.04
C GLY A 27 0.13 -0.02 15.62
N ARG A 28 1.37 0.41 15.40
CA ARG A 28 1.89 0.73 14.07
C ARG A 28 2.69 -0.41 13.47
N ALA A 29 2.68 -0.49 12.15
CA ALA A 29 3.56 -1.31 11.35
C ALA A 29 4.20 -0.43 10.27
N ARG A 30 5.51 -0.58 10.05
CA ARG A 30 6.25 0.23 9.07
C ARG A 30 6.77 -0.64 7.93
N LEU A 31 6.46 -0.24 6.71
CA LEU A 31 7.00 -0.82 5.49
C LEU A 31 8.12 0.08 4.98
N THR A 32 9.36 -0.40 5.00
CA THR A 32 10.48 0.25 4.31
C THR A 32 10.54 -0.24 2.88
N PHE A 33 10.62 0.69 1.94
CA PHE A 33 10.73 0.37 0.53
C PHE A 33 12.18 0.03 0.16
N PRO A 34 12.40 -0.93 -0.76
CA PRO A 34 13.75 -1.28 -1.23
C PRO A 34 14.39 -0.20 -2.11
N ALA A 35 13.58 0.74 -2.63
CA ALA A 35 13.99 1.91 -3.38
C ALA A 35 12.93 3.01 -3.17
N GLU A 36 13.27 4.27 -3.48
CA GLU A 36 12.31 5.37 -3.34
C GLU A 36 11.14 5.25 -4.33
N PHE A 37 9.93 5.53 -3.83
CA PHE A 37 8.68 5.60 -4.58
C PHE A 37 8.27 7.07 -4.75
N SER A 38 7.79 7.42 -5.94
CA SER A 38 7.36 8.79 -6.27
C SER A 38 5.83 8.94 -6.22
N GLY A 39 5.23 8.54 -5.09
CA GLY A 39 3.76 8.54 -4.90
C GLY A 39 3.17 7.13 -5.03
N PRO A 40 3.49 6.22 -4.09
CA PRO A 40 3.01 4.85 -4.15
C PRO A 40 1.49 4.76 -3.97
N VAL A 41 0.85 3.87 -4.71
CA VAL A 41 -0.48 3.35 -4.37
C VAL A 41 -0.28 2.25 -3.33
N LEU A 42 -0.85 2.44 -2.14
CA LEU A 42 -0.73 1.51 -1.02
C LEU A 42 -2.02 0.70 -0.82
N THR A 43 -1.87 -0.59 -0.59
CA THR A 43 -2.94 -1.47 -0.11
C THR A 43 -2.54 -2.07 1.22
N VAL A 44 -3.47 -2.03 2.18
CA VAL A 44 -3.26 -2.48 3.55
C VAL A 44 -4.41 -3.40 3.97
N LEU A 45 -4.07 -4.58 4.48
CA LEU A 45 -5.04 -5.55 4.97
C LEU A 45 -4.59 -6.11 6.33
N PRO A 46 -5.26 -5.73 7.44
CA PRO A 46 -5.01 -6.36 8.73
C PRO A 46 -5.55 -7.80 8.72
N VAL A 47 -4.78 -8.73 9.24
CA VAL A 47 -5.13 -10.15 9.38
C VAL A 47 -5.43 -10.44 10.85
N GLY A 48 -6.67 -10.83 11.13
CA GLY A 48 -7.09 -11.22 12.48
C GLY A 48 -6.50 -12.58 12.87
N PRO A 49 -6.05 -12.77 14.13
CA PRO A 49 -5.50 -14.05 14.60
C PRO A 49 -6.56 -15.14 14.68
N GLU A 50 -7.85 -14.79 14.79
CA GLU A 50 -8.95 -15.75 14.77
C GLU A 50 -10.13 -15.19 13.97
N PRO A 51 -10.58 -15.85 12.89
CA PRO A 51 -11.78 -15.44 12.17
C PRO A 51 -13.07 -15.63 12.99
N GLU A 52 -13.05 -16.43 14.06
CA GLU A 52 -14.27 -16.84 14.79
C GLU A 52 -14.36 -16.36 16.26
N SER A 53 -13.28 -15.88 16.89
CA SER A 53 -13.19 -15.97 18.36
C SER A 53 -13.36 -14.68 19.20
N ASP A 54 -13.44 -13.46 18.67
CA ASP A 54 -13.54 -12.30 19.58
C ASP A 54 -14.59 -11.23 19.25
N GLY A 55 -15.32 -11.38 18.13
CA GLY A 55 -16.33 -10.42 17.70
C GLY A 55 -15.75 -9.01 17.48
N ARG A 56 -14.43 -8.87 17.32
CA ARG A 56 -13.76 -7.59 17.12
C ARG A 56 -13.48 -7.36 15.66
N THR A 57 -13.81 -6.18 15.17
CA THR A 57 -13.41 -5.76 13.82
C THR A 57 -12.05 -5.10 13.91
N MET A 58 -11.13 -5.52 13.05
CA MET A 58 -9.87 -4.82 12.84
C MET A 58 -10.03 -3.77 11.77
N THR A 59 -9.47 -2.59 12.00
CA THR A 59 -9.44 -1.50 11.04
C THR A 59 -8.01 -1.02 10.92
N ALA A 60 -7.52 -0.82 9.70
CA ALA A 60 -6.20 -0.27 9.44
C ALA A 60 -6.33 1.04 8.66
N ALA A 61 -5.42 1.97 8.91
CA ALA A 61 -5.28 3.19 8.13
C ALA A 61 -3.80 3.46 7.87
N ILE A 62 -3.54 4.05 6.71
CA ILE A 62 -2.22 4.59 6.37
C ILE A 62 -2.09 5.93 7.07
N GLU A 63 -1.12 6.06 7.97
CA GLU A 63 -0.86 7.31 8.72
C GLU A 63 0.21 8.18 8.05
N GLU A 64 1.19 7.55 7.38
CA GLU A 64 2.32 8.24 6.76
C GLU A 64 2.70 7.55 5.45
N VAL A 65 3.01 8.35 4.43
CA VAL A 65 3.59 7.90 3.16
C VAL A 65 4.72 8.83 2.81
N ALA A 66 5.94 8.31 2.80
CA ALA A 66 7.13 9.00 2.38
C ALA A 66 7.75 8.29 1.17
N ALA A 67 8.80 8.88 0.58
CA ALA A 67 9.46 8.28 -0.58
C ALA A 67 10.13 6.93 -0.23
N GLY A 68 10.64 6.78 1.00
CA GLY A 68 11.38 5.58 1.44
C GLY A 68 10.58 4.61 2.30
N ASP A 69 9.41 5.02 2.83
CA ASP A 69 8.62 4.17 3.72
C ASP A 69 7.14 4.57 3.79
N ALA A 70 6.34 3.69 4.42
CA ALA A 70 4.98 3.99 4.82
C ALA A 70 4.70 3.43 6.21
N ALA A 71 3.90 4.17 7.00
CA ALA A 71 3.41 3.74 8.30
C ALA A 71 1.92 3.45 8.25
N VAL A 72 1.54 2.30 8.81
CA VAL A 72 0.16 1.86 8.97
C VAL A 72 -0.15 1.77 10.44
N ARG A 73 -1.33 2.22 10.85
CA ARG A 73 -1.85 1.98 12.19
C ARG A 73 -3.08 1.10 12.16
N VAL A 74 -3.18 0.22 13.15
CA VAL A 74 -4.29 -0.71 13.28
C VAL A 74 -5.02 -0.49 14.60
N TRP A 75 -6.34 -0.60 14.54
CA TRP A 75 -7.24 -0.53 15.68
C TRP A 75 -8.06 -1.82 15.77
N ARG A 76 -8.40 -2.18 17.00
CA ARG A 76 -9.42 -3.19 17.28
C ARG A 76 -10.66 -2.48 17.79
N THR A 77 -11.80 -2.81 17.19
CA THR A 77 -13.09 -2.32 17.64
C THR A 77 -13.88 -3.44 18.28
N ARG A 78 -14.58 -3.14 19.37
CA ARG A 78 -15.60 -4.02 19.93
C ARG A 78 -16.97 -3.41 19.68
N PRO A 79 -17.96 -4.18 19.21
CA PRO A 79 -19.33 -3.70 19.17
C PRO A 79 -19.79 -3.44 20.61
N ARG A 80 -20.16 -2.19 20.90
CA ARG A 80 -20.82 -1.78 22.13
C ARG A 80 -22.04 -0.97 21.72
N ARG A 81 -23.20 -1.24 22.35
CA ARG A 81 -24.54 -0.71 22.00
C ARG A 81 -24.50 0.70 21.38
N GLY A 82 -24.52 0.79 20.05
CA GLY A 82 -24.62 2.03 19.28
C GLY A 82 -23.32 2.81 18.98
N GLN A 83 -22.20 2.55 19.67
CA GLN A 83 -20.91 3.18 19.39
C GLN A 83 -19.78 2.17 19.64
N GLY A 84 -19.03 1.82 18.59
CA GLY A 84 -17.85 0.96 18.71
C GLY A 84 -16.76 1.64 19.51
N VAL A 85 -16.13 0.92 20.45
CA VAL A 85 -14.94 1.41 21.15
C VAL A 85 -13.72 1.09 20.29
N PHE A 86 -12.99 2.13 19.86
CA PHE A 86 -11.73 1.99 19.13
C PHE A 86 -10.57 2.03 20.12
N ALA A 87 -9.76 0.98 20.13
CA ALA A 87 -8.47 0.98 20.80
C ALA A 87 -7.39 0.64 19.78
N PRO A 88 -6.21 1.30 19.80
CA PRO A 88 -5.06 0.84 19.03
C PRO A 88 -4.88 -0.66 19.28
N SER A 89 -4.73 -1.42 18.20
CA SER A 89 -4.35 -2.81 18.36
C SER A 89 -2.95 -2.77 18.92
N ARG A 90 -2.76 -3.19 20.17
CA ARG A 90 -1.41 -3.36 20.74
C ARG A 90 -0.55 -4.26 19.83
N SER A 91 0.68 -4.54 20.23
CA SER A 91 1.58 -5.39 19.45
C SER A 91 0.98 -6.74 19.06
N GLY A 92 1.41 -7.26 17.92
CA GLY A 92 1.11 -8.63 17.50
C GLY A 92 -0.02 -8.80 16.48
N VAL A 93 -0.54 -7.73 15.87
CA VAL A 93 -1.44 -7.86 14.71
C VAL A 93 -0.63 -8.01 13.43
N VAL A 94 -0.95 -9.03 12.65
CA VAL A 94 -0.36 -9.25 11.33
C VAL A 94 -1.04 -8.33 10.31
N VAL A 95 -0.26 -7.67 9.46
CA VAL A 95 -0.76 -6.77 8.42
C VAL A 95 -0.05 -7.06 7.11
N HIS A 96 -0.82 -7.28 6.05
CA HIS A 96 -0.29 -7.32 4.70
C HIS A 96 -0.26 -5.90 4.15
N VAL A 97 0.91 -5.45 3.72
CA VAL A 97 1.09 -4.13 3.11
C VAL A 97 1.74 -4.32 1.75
N SER A 98 1.21 -3.65 0.73
CA SER A 98 1.81 -3.58 -0.59
C SER A 98 1.80 -2.16 -1.14
N ALA A 99 2.83 -1.83 -1.91
CA ALA A 99 3.03 -0.55 -2.57
C ALA A 99 3.32 -0.79 -4.05
N VAL A 100 2.69 0.02 -4.90
CA VAL A 100 2.94 0.03 -6.35
C VAL A 100 3.27 1.45 -6.77
N ASP A 101 4.41 1.63 -7.43
CA ASP A 101 4.72 2.85 -8.15
C ASP A 101 4.23 2.70 -9.58
N VAL A 102 3.18 3.44 -9.92
CA VAL A 102 2.74 3.57 -11.30
C VAL A 102 3.45 4.80 -11.83
N THR A 103 4.71 4.65 -12.25
CA THR A 103 5.34 5.68 -13.08
C THR A 103 4.41 5.90 -14.26
N GLU A 104 3.76 7.07 -14.30
CA GLU A 104 2.87 7.40 -15.41
C GLU A 104 3.66 7.18 -16.69
N SER A 105 3.27 6.17 -17.45
CA SER A 105 3.56 6.17 -18.87
C SER A 105 2.78 7.37 -19.38
N VAL A 106 3.44 8.53 -19.45
CA VAL A 106 2.90 9.72 -20.09
C VAL A 106 2.49 9.24 -21.48
N TRP A 107 1.19 9.04 -21.66
CA TRP A 107 0.60 8.91 -22.98
C TRP A 107 0.83 10.28 -23.60
N ALA A 108 1.98 10.43 -24.26
CA ALA A 108 2.24 11.56 -25.12
C ALA A 108 1.18 11.49 -26.22
N CYS A 109 0.09 12.22 -26.03
CA CYS A 109 -0.87 12.47 -27.07
C CYS A 109 -0.07 13.15 -28.19
N PRO A 110 0.13 12.51 -29.36
CA PRO A 110 0.90 13.14 -30.41
C PRO A 110 0.13 14.39 -30.81
N SER A 111 0.74 15.55 -30.52
CA SER A 111 0.21 16.85 -30.94
C SER A 111 -0.04 16.75 -32.44
N ARG A 112 -1.31 16.88 -32.82
CA ARG A 112 -1.72 16.96 -34.21
C ARG A 112 -1.16 18.26 -34.78
N SER A 113 0.04 18.19 -35.33
CA SER A 113 0.64 19.27 -36.11
C SER A 113 0.28 19.05 -37.59
N GLY A 114 -0.42 20.02 -38.17
CA GLY A 114 -0.73 20.10 -39.60
C GLY A 114 -2.11 19.55 -39.95
N ALA A 115 -2.96 20.23 -40.71
CA ALA A 115 -2.84 21.51 -41.42
C ALA A 115 -4.25 22.12 -41.57
#